data_AF-A0A934VTN9-F1
#
_entry.id   AF-A0A934VTN9-F1
#
_cell.length_a   1.000
_cell.length_b   1.000
_cell.length_c   1.000
_cell.angle_alpha   90.00
_cell.angle_beta   90.00
_cell.angle_gamma   90.00
#
_symmetry.space_group_name_H-M   'P 1'
#
loop_
_entity.id
_entity.type
_entity.pdbx_description
1 polymer ?
#
loop_
_entity_poly.entity_id
_entity_poly.type
_entity_poly.pdbx_seq_one_letter_code
_entity_poly.pdbx_strand_id
1 'polypeptide(L)'
;MNLAYLDTRHALSLLLLALAVGILSLMARQAAGQMVRSPEEFRKRWIRRIAEHPLAILFQNDRDGSIIRKWGITFSRLALFYVIFSFSTAIVLLSLLIMNHLGFHDAIAPIAEFLAKFESGLSC
;
A
#
# COMPACT_ATOMS: atom_id res chain seq x y z
N MET A 1 18.34 -20.50 -18.38
CA MET A 1 17.13 -19.76 -17.97
C MET A 1 17.46 -18.28 -18.09
N ASN A 2 16.91 -17.58 -19.09
CA ASN A 2 17.30 -16.22 -19.44
C ASN A 2 16.83 -15.20 -18.38
N LEU A 3 17.70 -14.87 -17.43
CA LEU A 3 17.52 -13.80 -16.44
C LEU A 3 17.43 -12.39 -17.08
N ALA A 4 17.80 -12.25 -18.35
CA ALA A 4 17.81 -10.98 -19.08
C ALA A 4 16.42 -10.47 -19.50
N TYR A 5 15.37 -11.27 -19.32
CA TYR A 5 13.99 -10.92 -19.67
C TYR A 5 13.11 -10.92 -18.42
N LEU A 6 13.53 -10.16 -17.41
CA LEU A 6 12.57 -9.51 -16.52
C LEU A 6 11.80 -8.53 -17.42
N ASP A 7 10.81 -9.10 -18.11
CA ASP A 7 10.09 -8.52 -19.24
C ASP A 7 9.70 -7.09 -18.88
N THR A 8 10.26 -6.12 -19.59
CA THR A 8 10.15 -4.68 -19.29
C THR A 8 8.70 -4.27 -19.07
N ARG A 9 7.76 -4.98 -19.71
CA ARG A 9 6.32 -4.86 -19.53
C ARG A 9 5.86 -5.26 -18.12
N HIS A 10 6.32 -6.39 -17.60
CA HIS A 10 6.01 -6.86 -16.24
C HIS A 10 6.57 -5.91 -15.17
N ALA A 11 7.81 -5.45 -15.32
CA ALA A 11 8.39 -4.47 -14.40
C ALA A 11 7.62 -3.14 -14.39
N LEU A 12 7.15 -2.69 -15.56
CA LEU A 12 6.34 -1.48 -15.70
C LEU A 12 4.93 -1.66 -15.11
N SER A 13 4.29 -2.83 -15.31
CA SER A 13 3.01 -3.16 -14.67
C SER A 13 3.12 -3.19 -13.14
N LEU A 14 4.18 -3.78 -12.60
CA LEU A 14 4.44 -3.81 -11.15
C LEU A 14 4.72 -2.39 -10.61
N LEU A 15 5.42 -1.55 -11.36
CA LEU A 15 5.66 -0.16 -11.00
C LEU A 15 4.34 0.64 -10.93
N LEU A 16 3.47 0.50 -11.94
CA LEU A 16 2.15 1.15 -11.94
C LEU A 16 1.28 0.66 -10.78
N LEU A 17 1.30 -0.63 -10.49
CA LEU A 17 0.57 -1.21 -9.37
C LEU A 17 1.08 -0.66 -8.03
N ALA A 18 2.41 -0.62 -7.84
CA ALA A 18 3.02 -0.06 -6.64
C ALA A 18 2.62 1.42 -6.46
N LEU A 19 2.67 2.23 -7.52
CA LEU A 19 2.21 3.62 -7.47
C LEU A 19 0.73 3.74 -7.12
N ALA A 20 -0.13 2.92 -7.71
CA ALA A 20 -1.56 2.91 -7.42
C ALA A 20 -1.83 2.57 -5.94
N VAL A 21 -1.16 1.54 -5.41
CA VAL A 21 -1.24 1.16 -3.99
C VAL A 21 -0.74 2.28 -3.08
N GLY A 22 0.34 2.96 -3.45
CA GLY A 22 0.87 4.11 -2.71
C GLY A 22 -0.09 5.28 -2.64
N ILE A 23 -0.72 5.63 -3.76
CA ILE A 23 -1.74 6.69 -3.83
C ILE A 23 -2.97 6.32 -2.99
N LEU A 24 -3.49 5.09 -3.15
CA LEU A 24 -4.63 4.61 -2.36
C LEU A 24 -4.32 4.62 -0.85
N SER A 25 -3.10 4.23 -0.47
CA SER A 25 -2.64 4.26 0.92
C SER A 25 -2.53 5.70 1.45
N LEU A 26 -2.15 6.66 0.60
CA LEU A 26 -2.13 8.08 0.97
C LEU A 26 -3.56 8.60 1.24
N MET A 27 -4.52 8.25 0.38
CA MET A 27 -5.94 8.59 0.56
C MET A 27 -6.50 7.93 1.83
N ALA A 28 -6.16 6.65 2.08
CA ALA A 28 -6.54 5.94 3.29
C ALA A 28 -5.97 6.61 4.55
N ARG A 29 -4.73 7.08 4.51
CA ARG A 29 -4.11 7.85 5.60
C ARG A 29 -4.84 9.16 5.88
N GLN A 30 -5.27 9.88 4.84
CA GLN A 30 -6.07 11.10 4.99
C GLN A 30 -7.43 10.79 5.66
N ALA A 31 -8.12 9.74 5.21
CA ALA A 31 -9.38 9.29 5.80
C ALA A 31 -9.20 8.88 7.28
N ALA A 32 -8.15 8.12 7.59
CA ALA A 32 -7.79 7.76 8.94
C ALA A 32 -7.46 8.99 9.81
N GLY A 33 -6.82 10.02 9.24
CA GLY A 33 -6.61 11.30 9.89
C GLY A 33 -7.91 12.01 10.28
N GLN A 34 -8.93 11.96 9.42
CA GLN A 34 -10.27 12.49 9.74
C GLN A 34 -10.93 11.71 10.89
N MET A 35 -10.78 10.38 10.93
CA MET A 35 -11.27 9.56 12.04
C MET A 35 -10.64 9.96 13.38
N VAL A 36 -9.37 10.37 13.39
CA VAL A 36 -8.67 10.78 14.63
C VAL A 36 -9.06 12.19 15.07
N ARG A 37 -9.20 13.11 14.10
CA ARG A 37 -9.50 14.54 14.35
C ARG A 37 -10.96 14.78 14.76
N SER A 38 -11.91 14.13 14.10
CA SER A 38 -13.35 14.28 14.38
C SER A 38 -14.07 12.92 14.42
N PRO A 39 -13.77 12.08 15.44
CA PRO A 39 -14.29 10.71 15.51
C PRO A 39 -15.81 10.65 15.60
N GLU A 40 -16.46 11.58 16.31
CA GLU A 40 -17.92 11.60 16.45
C GLU A 40 -18.64 11.93 15.14
N GLU A 41 -18.15 12.91 14.39
CA GLU A 41 -18.74 13.24 13.09
C GLU A 41 -18.54 12.12 12.09
N PHE A 42 -17.34 11.53 12.09
CA PHE A 42 -17.03 10.37 11.26
C PHE A 42 -17.98 9.22 11.60
N ARG A 43 -18.19 8.92 12.88
CA ARG A 43 -19.16 7.94 13.36
C ARG A 43 -20.56 8.18 12.81
N LYS A 44 -21.08 9.41 12.96
CA LYS A 44 -22.44 9.76 12.51
C LYS A 44 -22.58 9.57 11.00
N ARG A 45 -21.59 10.00 10.20
CA ARG A 45 -21.57 9.80 8.74
C ARG A 45 -21.47 8.32 8.37
N TRP A 46 -20.63 7.58 9.10
CA TRP A 46 -20.41 6.16 8.87
C TRP A 46 -21.66 5.35 9.19
N ILE A 47 -22.24 5.50 10.37
CA ILE A 47 -23.49 4.83 10.78
C ILE A 47 -24.63 5.12 9.80
N ARG A 48 -24.75 6.36 9.28
CA ARG A 48 -25.74 6.66 8.23
C ARG A 48 -25.52 5.87 6.94
N ARG A 49 -24.27 5.61 6.55
CA ARG A 49 -23.94 4.81 5.36
C ARG A 49 -24.10 3.32 5.58
N ILE A 50 -23.81 2.83 6.78
CA ILE A 50 -23.82 1.39 7.09
C ILE A 50 -25.03 0.97 7.94
N ALA A 51 -26.09 1.79 7.98
CA ALA A 51 -27.22 1.60 8.92
C ALA A 51 -27.86 0.21 8.84
N GLU A 52 -27.85 -0.40 7.65
CA GLU A 52 -28.40 -1.74 7.38
C GLU A 52 -27.37 -2.87 7.55
N HIS A 53 -26.09 -2.53 7.77
CA HIS A 53 -25.01 -3.49 7.89
C HIS A 53 -24.83 -3.91 9.37
N PRO A 54 -24.66 -5.20 9.68
CA PRO A 54 -24.48 -5.69 11.06
C PRO A 54 -23.27 -5.07 11.79
N LEU A 55 -22.32 -4.51 11.05
CA LEU A 55 -21.17 -3.78 11.61
C LEU A 55 -21.56 -2.45 12.25
N ALA A 56 -22.74 -1.88 11.95
CA ALA A 56 -23.20 -0.64 12.58
C ALA A 56 -23.38 -0.78 14.09
N ILE A 57 -23.75 -1.99 14.56
CA ILE A 57 -23.94 -2.30 15.98
C ILE A 57 -22.65 -2.06 16.78
N LEU A 58 -21.48 -2.35 16.20
CA LEU A 58 -20.17 -2.14 16.84
C LEU A 58 -19.88 -0.66 17.12
N PHE A 59 -20.49 0.26 16.37
CA PHE A 59 -20.25 1.70 16.47
C PHE A 59 -21.40 2.45 17.15
N GLN A 60 -22.57 1.82 17.33
CA GLN A 60 -23.70 2.42 18.05
C GLN A 60 -23.35 2.69 19.53
N ASN A 61 -22.57 1.80 20.16
CA ASN A 61 -22.19 1.89 21.56
C ASN A 61 -20.94 2.76 21.83
N ASP A 62 -20.19 3.16 20.79
CA ASP A 62 -19.00 4.03 20.93
C ASP A 62 -19.41 5.51 21.06
N ARG A 63 -19.92 5.90 22.23
CA ARG A 63 -20.43 7.25 22.49
C ARG A 63 -19.35 8.33 22.33
N ASP A 64 -18.14 8.05 22.82
CA ASP A 64 -17.03 9.01 22.86
C ASP A 64 -16.14 8.95 21.61
N GLY A 65 -16.47 8.09 20.63
CA GLY A 65 -15.66 7.89 19.43
C GLY A 65 -14.28 7.28 19.71
N SER A 66 -14.10 6.70 20.89
CA SER A 66 -12.82 6.16 21.38
C SER A 66 -12.34 4.98 20.54
N ILE A 67 -13.26 4.13 20.09
CA ILE A 67 -12.99 2.98 19.23
C ILE A 67 -12.60 3.51 17.86
N ILE A 68 -13.40 4.41 17.28
CA ILE A 68 -13.11 5.01 15.97
C ILE A 68 -11.75 5.71 15.94
N ARG A 69 -11.38 6.41 17.00
CA ARG A 69 -10.05 7.04 17.11
C ARG A 69 -8.93 5.98 17.15
N LYS A 70 -9.07 4.90 17.92
CA LYS A 70 -8.07 3.81 17.96
C LYS A 70 -7.91 3.13 16.59
N TRP A 71 -9.02 2.86 15.92
CA TRP A 71 -9.03 2.34 14.55
C TRP A 71 -8.37 3.32 13.58
N GLY A 72 -8.69 4.61 13.66
CA GLY A 72 -8.04 5.66 12.87
C GLY A 72 -6.52 5.72 13.07
N ILE A 73 -6.03 5.59 14.30
CA ILE A 73 -4.58 5.54 14.57
C ILE A 73 -3.96 4.30 13.93
N THR A 74 -4.59 3.14 14.09
CA THR A 74 -4.10 1.86 13.57
C THR A 74 -4.07 1.87 12.04
N PHE A 75 -5.16 2.30 11.40
CA PHE A 75 -5.23 2.46 9.94
C PHE A 75 -4.24 3.51 9.43
N SER A 76 -4.03 4.63 10.13
CA SER A 76 -3.06 5.64 9.72
C SER A 76 -1.63 5.12 9.74
N ARG A 77 -1.28 4.29 10.73
CA ARG A 77 0.03 3.61 10.80
C ARG A 77 0.18 2.58 9.69
N LEU A 78 -0.84 1.76 9.46
CA LEU A 78 -0.83 0.75 8.40
C LEU A 78 -0.71 1.41 7.01
N ALA A 79 -1.49 2.46 6.77
CA ALA A 79 -1.45 3.24 5.55
C ALA A 79 -0.07 3.90 5.33
N LEU A 80 0.58 4.40 6.40
CA LEU A 80 1.95 4.92 6.30
C LEU A 80 2.94 3.86 5.85
N PHE A 81 2.84 2.66 6.45
CA PHE A 81 3.69 1.55 6.09
C PHE A 81 3.56 1.21 4.61
N TYR A 82 2.33 1.10 4.10
CA TYR A 82 2.11 0.82 2.68
C TYR A 82 2.55 1.96 1.76
N VAL A 83 2.38 3.23 2.15
CA VAL A 83 2.94 4.37 1.41
C VAL A 83 4.46 4.21 1.25
N ILE A 84 5.18 4.01 2.35
CA ILE A 84 6.64 3.90 2.32
C ILE A 84 7.05 2.69 1.48
N PHE A 85 6.48 1.52 1.77
CA PHE A 85 6.79 0.27 1.07
C PHE A 85 6.56 0.38 -0.44
N SER A 86 5.40 0.89 -0.85
CA SER A 86 5.02 0.98 -2.26
C SER A 86 5.88 1.98 -3.04
N PHE A 87 6.13 3.18 -2.49
CA PHE A 87 7.00 4.17 -3.16
C PHE A 87 8.46 3.71 -3.19
N SER A 88 8.98 3.09 -2.13
CA SER A 88 10.32 2.51 -2.15
C SER A 88 10.45 1.42 -3.22
N THR A 89 9.43 0.55 -3.35
CA THR A 89 9.40 -0.49 -4.39
C THR A 89 9.34 0.12 -5.79
N ALA A 90 8.51 1.16 -5.99
CA ALA A 90 8.42 1.86 -7.26
C ALA A 90 9.75 2.52 -7.65
N ILE A 91 10.48 3.11 -6.70
CA ILE A 91 11.81 3.68 -6.94
C ILE A 91 12.79 2.60 -7.39
N VAL A 92 12.84 1.46 -6.70
CA VAL A 92 13.73 0.34 -7.07
C VAL A 92 13.41 -0.18 -8.47
N LEU A 93 12.12 -0.40 -8.77
CA LEU A 93 11.70 -0.85 -10.11
C LEU A 93 12.02 0.17 -11.19
N LEU A 94 11.85 1.46 -10.91
CA LEU A 94 12.21 2.53 -11.84
C LEU A 94 13.72 2.58 -12.10
N SER A 95 14.54 2.47 -11.05
CA SER A 95 16.00 2.42 -11.17
C SER A 95 16.43 1.22 -12.02
N LEU A 96 15.83 0.05 -11.82
CA LEU A 96 16.11 -1.14 -12.63
C LEU A 96 15.72 -0.95 -14.10
N LEU A 97 14.56 -0.35 -14.37
CA LEU A 97 14.12 -0.01 -15.73
C LEU A 97 15.07 0.96 -16.42
N ILE A 98 15.53 2.00 -15.71
CA ILE A 98 16.49 2.98 -16.24
C ILE A 98 17.83 2.33 -16.52
N MET A 99 18.37 1.54 -15.59
CA MET A 99 19.63 0.84 -15.77
C MET A 99 19.57 -0.13 -16.96
N ASN A 100 18.43 -0.82 -17.13
CA ASN A 100 18.23 -1.72 -18.27
C ASN A 100 18.20 -0.95 -19.60
N HIS A 101 17.53 0.20 -19.62
CA HIS A 101 17.46 1.06 -20.81
C HIS A 101 18.82 1.67 -21.19
N LEU A 102 19.63 2.02 -20.18
CA LEU A 102 20.98 2.58 -20.37
C LEU A 102 22.05 1.52 -20.67
N GLY A 103 21.70 0.23 -20.72
CA GLY A 103 22.62 -0.86 -21.04
C GLY A 103 23.53 -1.30 -19.89
N PHE A 104 23.24 -0.92 -18.64
CA PHE A 104 24.00 -1.34 -17.45
C PHE A 104 23.64 -2.76 -17.00
N HIS A 105 23.72 -3.74 -17.90
CA HIS A 105 23.29 -5.11 -17.63
C HIS A 105 24.09 -5.79 -16.51
N ASP A 106 25.38 -5.48 -16.38
CA ASP A 106 26.26 -6.06 -15.34
C ASP A 106 25.86 -5.63 -13.92
N ALA A 107 25.23 -4.46 -13.76
CA ALA A 107 24.81 -3.96 -12.46
C ALA A 107 23.39 -4.42 -12.07
N ILE A 108 22.60 -4.92 -13.02
CA ILE A 108 21.21 -5.39 -12.81
C ILE A 108 21.16 -6.86 -12.40
N ALA A 109 22.12 -7.66 -12.88
CA ALA A 109 22.21 -9.09 -12.61
C ALA A 109 22.05 -9.48 -11.12
N PRO A 110 22.76 -8.87 -10.16
CA PRO A 110 22.62 -9.25 -8.74
C PRO A 110 21.24 -8.88 -8.16
N ILE A 111 20.58 -7.83 -8.65
CA ILE A 111 19.26 -7.42 -8.18
C ILE A 111 18.17 -8.33 -8.76
N ALA A 112 18.28 -8.69 -10.04
CA ALA A 112 17.40 -9.68 -10.66
C ALA A 112 17.52 -11.05 -9.96
N GLU A 113 18.74 -11.45 -9.58
CA GLU A 113 18.97 -12.69 -8.83
C GLU A 113 18.36 -12.63 -7.42
N PHE A 114 18.47 -11.49 -6.73
CA PHE A 114 17.82 -11.28 -5.44
C PHE A 114 16.29 -11.35 -5.55
N LEU A 115 15.70 -10.69 -6.54
CA LEU A 115 14.25 -10.72 -6.78
C LEU A 115 13.76 -12.14 -7.10
N ALA A 116 14.48 -12.88 -7.94
CA ALA A 116 14.15 -14.27 -8.26
C ALA A 116 14.21 -15.18 -7.02
N LYS A 117 15.18 -14.98 -6.12
CA LYS A 117 15.28 -15.70 -4.84
C LYS A 117 14.18 -15.31 -3.85
N PHE A 118 13.74 -14.05 -3.86
CA PHE A 118 12.63 -13.60 -3.05
C PHE A 118 11.30 -14.20 -3.51
N GLU A 119 11.09 -14.28 -4.83
CA GLU A 119 9.91 -14.90 -5.43
C GLU A 119 9.85 -16.42 -5.15
N SER A 120 10.98 -17.12 -5.24
CA SER A 120 11.04 -18.56 -4.90
C SER A 120 10.84 -18.84 -3.41
N GLY A 121 11.24 -17.91 -2.54
CA GLY A 121 11.00 -18.01 -1.09
C GLY A 121 9.55 -17.75 -0.69
N LEU A 122 8.79 -17.02 -1.50
CA LEU A 122 7.36 -16.71 -1.27
C LEU A 122 6.39 -17.76 -1.85
N SER A 123 6.90 -18.66 -2.69
CA SER A 123 6.10 -19.70 -3.37
C SER A 123 6.15 -21.07 -2.66
N CYS A 124 6.77 -21.13 -1.47
CA CYS A 124 6.64 -22.22 -0.49
C CYS A 124 5.56 -21.90 0.55
#